data_AF-A0A524E581-F1
#
_entry.id   AF-A0A524E581-F1
#
_cell.length_a   1.000
_cell.length_b   1.000
_cell.length_c   1.000
_cell.angle_alpha   90.00
_cell.angle_beta   90.00
_cell.angle_gamma   90.00
#
_symmetry.space_group_name_H-M   'P 1'
#
loop_
_entity.id
_entity.type
_entity.pdbx_description
1 polymer ?
#
loop_
_entity_poly.entity_id
_entity_poly.type
_entity_poly.pdbx_seq_one_letter_code
_entity_poly.pdbx_strand_id
1 'polypeptide(L)' 'MSKKKKKYSKKSKIPPGKIRCPECGRIIEEGLVFCPECGNRIPPWAQFNSNSSPGMI' A
#
# COMPACT_ATOMS: atom_id res chain seq x y z
N MET A 1 27.52 -7.56 2.66
CA MET A 1 26.50 -7.44 1.59
C MET A 1 25.30 -8.32 1.90
N SER A 2 24.08 -7.79 1.71
CA SER A 2 22.86 -8.53 1.30
C SER A 2 22.39 -9.67 2.23
N LYS A 3 21.26 -9.61 2.93
CA LYS A 3 19.91 -9.35 2.43
C LYS A 3 19.05 -9.02 3.66
N LYS A 4 18.71 -7.74 3.86
CA LYS A 4 17.66 -7.35 4.83
C LYS A 4 16.34 -7.91 4.30
N LYS A 5 16.05 -9.17 4.64
CA LYS A 5 14.73 -9.79 4.52
C LYS A 5 13.79 -9.02 5.44
N LYS A 6 13.29 -7.86 4.98
CA LYS A 6 12.25 -7.10 5.64
C LYS A 6 10.99 -7.96 5.62
N LYS A 7 10.84 -8.77 6.66
CA LYS A 7 9.65 -9.54 6.97
C LYS A 7 8.50 -8.56 7.21
N TYR A 8 7.79 -8.17 6.16
CA TYR A 8 6.48 -7.53 6.23
C TYR A 8 5.44 -8.59 6.60
N SER A 9 5.60 -9.16 7.81
CA SER A 9 4.83 -10.27 8.34
C SER A 9 4.45 -9.96 9.78
N LYS A 10 3.58 -8.97 9.98
CA LYS A 10 2.63 -8.98 11.10
C LYS A 10 1.28 -8.49 10.60
N LYS A 11 0.27 -9.25 11.00
CA LYS A 11 -1.08 -9.39 10.48
C LYS A 11 -1.92 -8.14 10.83
N SER A 12 -2.82 -7.79 9.91
CA SER A 12 -4.17 -7.25 10.16
C SER A 12 -4.34 -5.88 10.84
N LYS A 13 -4.36 -4.81 10.02
CA LYS A 13 -5.33 -3.67 9.98
C LYS A 13 -4.70 -2.56 9.14
N ILE A 14 -4.99 -2.51 7.84
CA ILE A 14 -4.56 -1.38 7.01
C ILE A 14 -5.43 -0.20 7.43
N PRO A 15 -4.86 0.89 7.95
CA PRO A 15 -5.66 2.03 8.41
C PRO A 15 -6.41 2.66 7.22
N PRO A 16 -7.56 3.32 7.48
CA PRO A 16 -8.21 4.15 6.46
C PRO A 16 -7.21 5.21 5.96
N GLY A 17 -7.23 5.56 4.68
CA GLY A 17 -6.22 6.44 4.09
C GLY A 17 -4.99 5.72 3.54
N LYS A 18 -4.84 4.40 3.76
CA LYS A 18 -3.64 3.65 3.35
C LYS A 18 -3.97 2.38 2.59
N ILE A 19 -3.06 2.00 1.71
CA ILE A 19 -3.08 0.77 0.91
C ILE A 19 -1.81 -0.04 1.14
N ARG A 20 -1.87 -1.33 0.83
CA ARG A 20 -0.69 -2.19 0.81
C ARG A 20 -0.18 -2.29 -0.61
N CYS A 21 1.08 -1.92 -0.82
CA CYS A 21 1.74 -2.07 -2.11
C CYS A 21 1.76 -3.55 -2.51
N PRO A 22 1.20 -3.94 -3.68
CA PRO A 22 1.22 -5.32 -4.15
C PRO A 22 2.64 -5.80 -4.48
N GLU A 23 3.55 -4.88 -4.80
CA GLU A 23 4.91 -5.19 -5.26
C GLU A 23 5.87 -5.47 -4.10
N CYS A 24 5.91 -4.57 -3.11
CA CYS A 24 6.84 -4.70 -1.98
C CYS A 24 6.17 -5.12 -0.67
N GLY A 25 4.84 -5.09 -0.62
CA GLY A 25 4.05 -5.41 0.56
C GLY A 25 3.99 -4.32 1.63
N ARG A 26 4.62 -3.15 1.44
CA ARG A 26 4.59 -2.05 2.44
C ARG A 26 3.29 -1.26 2.41
N ILE A 27 2.88 -0.74 3.56
CA ILE A 27 1.74 0.17 3.71
C ILE A 27 2.16 1.57 3.31
N ILE A 28 1.45 2.13 2.34
CA ILE A 28 1.65 3.46 1.78
C ILE A 28 0.31 4.20 1.73
N GLU A 29 0.32 5.49 1.45
CA GLU A 29 -0.91 6.28 1.32
C GLU A 29 -1.70 5.86 0.09
N GLU A 30 -3.02 5.96 0.18
CA GLU A 30 -3.91 5.71 -0.94
C GLU A 30 -3.92 6.88 -1.93
N GLY A 31 -4.34 6.65 -3.17
CA GLY A 31 -4.31 7.64 -4.25
C GLY A 31 -2.92 7.87 -4.88
N LEU A 32 -1.87 7.19 -4.40
CA LEU A 32 -0.53 7.29 -4.99
C LEU A 32 -0.45 6.55 -6.34
N VAL A 33 0.31 7.13 -7.29
CA VAL A 33 0.61 6.47 -8.58
C VAL A 33 1.87 5.62 -8.50
N PHE A 34 2.80 5.94 -7.59
CA PHE A 34 4.06 5.24 -7.41
C PHE A 34 4.32 5.00 -5.92
N CYS A 35 4.91 3.86 -5.59
CA CYS A 35 5.26 3.51 -4.23
C CYS A 35 6.55 4.24 -3.82
N PRO A 36 6.53 5.15 -2.83
CA PRO A 36 7.74 5.86 -2.38
C PRO A 36 8.76 4.93 -1.71
N GLU A 37 8.34 3.72 -1.34
CA GLU A 37 9.15 2.77 -0.58
C GLU A 37 9.94 1.79 -1.45
N CYS A 38 9.44 1.49 -2.65
CA CYS A 38 10.11 0.59 -3.61
C CYS A 38 10.29 1.17 -5.01
N GLY A 39 9.61 2.27 -5.35
CA GLY A 39 9.66 2.92 -6.65
C GLY A 39 8.71 2.35 -7.70
N ASN A 40 8.01 1.25 -7.43
CA ASN A 40 7.12 0.63 -8.42
C ASN A 40 5.81 1.40 -8.57
N ARG A 41 5.24 1.36 -9.77
CA ARG A 41 3.93 1.94 -10.07
C ARG A 41 2.82 1.15 -9.38
N ILE A 42 1.90 1.86 -8.75
CA ILE A 42 0.73 1.28 -8.09
C ILE A 42 -0.37 1.16 -9.15
N PRO A 43 -0.88 -0.05 -9.39
CA PRO A 43 -1.94 -0.22 -10.38
C PRO A 43 -3.26 0.41 -9.89
N PRO A 44 -4.13 0.87 -10.80
CA PRO A 44 -5.33 1.63 -10.45
C PRO A 44 -6.29 0.89 -9.50
N TRP A 45 -6.33 -0.45 -9.56
CA TRP A 45 -7.13 -1.28 -8.66
C TRP A 45 -6.56 -1.40 -7.24
N ALA A 46 -5.28 -1.06 -7.03
CA ALA A 46 -4.61 -1.11 -5.73
C ALA A 46 -4.40 0.27 -5.11
N GLN A 47 -4.87 1.35 -5.78
CA GLN A 47 -4.65 2.72 -5.32
C GLN A 47 -5.51 3.09 -4.12
N PHE A 48 -6.64 2.41 -3.89
CA PHE A 48 -7.57 2.72 -2.80
C PHE A 48 -7.87 1.49 -1.95
N ASN A 49 -8.05 1.69 -0.65
CA ASN A 49 -8.47 0.63 0.26
C ASN A 49 -9.96 0.80 0.54
N SER A 50 -10.73 -0.30 0.49
CA SER A 50 -12.20 -0.31 0.61
C SER A 50 -12.75 0.16 1.98
N ASN A 51 -11.88 0.63 2.89
CA ASN A 51 -12.25 1.22 4.18
C ASN A 51 -12.33 2.75 4.14
N SER A 52 -11.88 3.38 3.05
CA SER A 52 -12.11 4.78 2.78
C SER A 52 -13.33 4.86 1.87
N SER A 53 -14.49 5.16 2.43
CA SER A 53 -15.64 5.56 1.62
C SER A 53 -15.41 7.01 1.19
N PRO A 54 -15.00 7.33 -0.06
CA PRO A 54 -15.35 8.62 -0.62
C PRO A 54 -16.88 8.60 -0.70
N GLY A 55 -17.55 9.27 0.23
CA GLY A 55 -18.99 9.48 0.15
C GLY A 55 -19.32 10.05 -1.22
N MET A 56 -19.88 9.23 -2.09
CA MET A 56 -20.58 9.68 -3.29
C MET A 56 -22.06 9.58 -2.96
N ILE A 57 -22.61 10.65 -2.40
CA ILE A 57 -23.49 11.60 -3.10
C ILE A 57 -23.52 12.93 -2.33
#